data_AF-A0AA90GBR5-F1
#
_entry.id   AF-A0AA90GBR5-F1
#
_cell.length_a   1.000
_cell.length_b   1.000
_cell.length_c   1.000
_cell.angle_alpha   90.00
_cell.angle_beta   90.00
_cell.angle_gamma   90.00
#
_symmetry.space_group_name_H-M   'P 1'
#
loop_
_entity.id
_entity.type
_entity.pdbx_description
1 polymer ?
#
loop_
_entity_poly.entity_id
_entity_poly.type
_entity_poly.pdbx_seq_one_letter_code
_entity_poly.pdbx_strand_id
1 'polypeptide(L)'
;MALACNLPWTAMETIDAFLAEQAQYAARHPVQLAPGAVALLARLKETGARITAYGGSTKAAIFDRYLASVSEYFDADLPYIDMGHARPGMAEIHRQTATSAGELVFIDDLNRVAQVSKTLGCGFIGKPATLYQKQQMQASGVRFICKDLDEIDQTLLQALDQSLRLEHH
;
A
#
# COMPACT_ATOMS: atom_id res chain seq x y z
N MET A 1 -17.06 8.82 -17.70
CA MET A 1 -16.61 7.59 -18.40
C MET A 1 -17.33 7.43 -19.73
N ALA A 2 -18.67 7.28 -19.76
CA ALA A 2 -19.45 7.18 -21.00
C ALA A 2 -19.14 8.28 -22.04
N LEU A 3 -19.26 9.54 -21.64
CA LEU A 3 -18.92 10.72 -22.45
C LEU A 3 -17.44 10.80 -22.84
N ALA A 4 -16.54 10.53 -21.88
CA ALA A 4 -15.10 10.58 -22.11
C ALA A 4 -14.60 9.48 -23.06
N CYS A 5 -15.31 8.36 -23.15
CA CYS A 5 -15.01 7.22 -24.00
C CYS A 5 -15.90 7.15 -25.24
N ASN A 6 -16.75 8.16 -25.48
CA ASN A 6 -17.73 8.22 -26.57
C ASN A 6 -18.57 6.93 -26.74
N LEU A 7 -18.99 6.33 -25.61
CA LEU A 7 -19.80 5.12 -25.61
C LEU A 7 -21.27 5.46 -25.89
N PRO A 8 -22.02 4.62 -26.62
CA PRO A 8 -23.45 4.82 -26.89
C PRO A 8 -24.34 4.49 -25.68
N TRP A 9 -23.78 4.57 -24.46
CA TRP A 9 -24.41 4.17 -23.21
C TRP A 9 -24.65 5.39 -22.33
N THR A 10 -25.70 5.33 -21.51
CA THR A 10 -25.87 6.22 -20.38
C THR A 10 -24.75 6.04 -19.35
N ALA A 11 -24.63 7.00 -18.43
CA ALA A 11 -23.69 6.90 -17.33
C ALA A 11 -23.93 5.64 -16.47
N MET A 12 -25.20 5.28 -16.21
CA MET A 12 -25.54 4.11 -15.40
C MET A 12 -25.21 2.81 -16.13
N GLU A 13 -25.60 2.68 -17.41
CA GLU A 13 -25.26 1.50 -18.22
C GLU A 13 -23.74 1.29 -18.31
N THR A 14 -22.97 2.38 -18.37
CA THR A 14 -21.50 2.30 -18.37
C THR A 14 -20.95 1.83 -17.02
N ILE A 15 -21.55 2.26 -15.90
CA ILE A 15 -21.18 1.80 -14.56
C ILE A 15 -21.50 0.31 -14.42
N ASP A 16 -22.72 -0.09 -14.80
CA ASP A 16 -23.17 -1.49 -14.70
C ASP A 16 -22.29 -2.41 -15.55
N ALA A 17 -21.98 -2.01 -16.79
CA ALA A 17 -21.09 -2.75 -17.67
C ALA A 17 -19.66 -2.85 -17.08
N PHE A 18 -19.14 -1.78 -16.50
CA PHE A 18 -17.84 -1.78 -15.84
C PHE A 18 -17.81 -2.71 -14.63
N LEU A 19 -18.84 -2.67 -13.77
CA LEU A 19 -18.93 -3.52 -12.58
C LEU A 19 -19.10 -4.99 -12.97
N ALA A 20 -19.85 -5.28 -14.03
CA ALA A 20 -19.99 -6.63 -14.57
C ALA A 20 -18.65 -7.17 -15.11
N GLU A 21 -17.91 -6.38 -15.90
CA GLU A 21 -16.57 -6.78 -16.37
C GLU A 21 -15.60 -6.96 -15.20
N GLN A 22 -15.61 -6.05 -14.22
CA GLN A 22 -14.78 -6.17 -13.03
C GLN A 22 -15.06 -7.48 -12.27
N ALA A 23 -16.33 -7.85 -12.09
CA ALA A 23 -16.72 -9.09 -11.44
C ALA A 23 -16.24 -10.33 -12.23
N GLN A 24 -16.39 -10.32 -13.56
CA GLN A 24 -15.91 -11.40 -14.43
C GLN A 24 -14.39 -11.48 -14.44
N TYR A 25 -13.69 -10.35 -14.41
CA TYR A 25 -12.24 -10.29 -14.34
C TYR A 25 -11.74 -10.86 -13.01
N ALA A 26 -12.33 -10.45 -11.88
CA ALA A 26 -11.98 -10.95 -10.56
C ALA A 26 -12.22 -12.46 -10.39
N ALA A 27 -13.25 -13.01 -11.06
CA ALA A 27 -13.50 -14.44 -11.07
C ALA A 27 -12.41 -15.23 -11.85
N ARG A 28 -11.88 -14.65 -12.93
CA ARG A 28 -10.81 -15.24 -13.77
C ARG A 28 -9.42 -15.02 -13.18
N HIS A 29 -9.24 -13.95 -12.41
CA HIS A 29 -7.99 -13.51 -11.81
C HIS A 29 -8.18 -13.34 -10.30
N PRO A 30 -8.28 -14.46 -9.55
CA PRO A 30 -8.49 -14.39 -8.12
C PRO A 30 -7.33 -13.64 -7.46
N VAL A 31 -7.65 -12.87 -6.42
CA VAL A 31 -6.65 -12.17 -5.62
C VAL A 31 -5.70 -13.20 -4.99
N GLN A 32 -4.39 -12.92 -5.11
CA GLN A 32 -3.32 -13.75 -4.58
C GLN A 32 -2.31 -12.87 -3.85
N LEU A 33 -1.58 -13.46 -2.91
CA LEU A 33 -0.41 -12.82 -2.33
C LEU A 33 0.63 -12.57 -3.42
N ALA A 34 1.22 -11.38 -3.42
CA ALA A 34 2.30 -11.05 -4.33
C ALA A 34 3.52 -11.98 -4.09
N PRO A 35 4.27 -12.36 -5.13
CA PRO A 35 5.54 -13.04 -4.96
C PRO A 35 6.47 -12.26 -4.01
N GLY A 36 7.09 -12.97 -3.06
CA GLY A 36 7.96 -12.37 -2.04
C GLY A 36 7.22 -11.80 -0.82
N ALA A 37 5.88 -11.72 -0.81
CA ALA A 37 5.13 -11.12 0.30
C ALA A 37 5.38 -11.81 1.65
N VAL A 38 5.37 -13.14 1.70
CA VAL A 38 5.62 -13.90 2.94
C VAL A 38 7.05 -13.69 3.43
N ALA A 39 8.04 -13.70 2.53
CA ALA A 39 9.44 -13.49 2.88
C ALA A 39 9.68 -12.06 3.41
N LEU A 40 9.04 -11.06 2.81
CA LEU A 40 9.06 -9.70 3.31
C LEU A 40 8.43 -9.60 4.70
N LEU A 41 7.24 -10.16 4.91
CA LEU A 41 6.56 -10.13 6.21
C LEU A 41 7.41 -10.77 7.31
N ALA A 42 8.06 -11.91 7.02
CA ALA A 42 8.98 -12.56 7.94
C ALA A 42 10.16 -11.65 8.30
N ARG A 43 10.80 -11.04 7.29
CA ARG A 43 11.93 -10.12 7.49
C ARG A 43 11.53 -8.87 8.29
N LEU A 44 10.36 -8.30 8.02
CA LEU A 44 9.84 -7.16 8.79
C LEU A 44 9.54 -7.57 10.24
N LYS A 45 9.09 -8.81 10.48
CA LYS A 45 8.87 -9.31 11.83
C LYS A 45 10.18 -9.43 12.62
N GLU A 46 11.25 -9.87 11.96
CA GLU A 46 12.59 -10.01 12.56
C GLU A 46 13.20 -8.68 13.03
N THR A 47 12.79 -7.54 12.44
CA THR A 47 13.23 -6.22 12.93
C THR A 47 12.56 -5.81 14.24
N GLY A 48 11.50 -6.52 14.67
CA GLY A 48 10.65 -6.12 15.79
C GLY A 48 9.57 -5.09 15.43
N ALA A 49 9.40 -4.77 14.15
CA ALA A 49 8.36 -3.84 13.71
C ALA A 49 6.94 -4.41 13.93
N ARG A 50 6.00 -3.52 14.27
CA ARG A 50 4.56 -3.80 14.19
C ARG A 50 4.12 -3.68 12.74
N ILE A 51 3.44 -4.70 12.21
CA ILE A 51 3.04 -4.75 10.81
C ILE A 51 1.52 -4.62 10.71
N THR A 52 1.04 -3.62 9.98
CA THR A 52 -0.38 -3.39 9.76
C THR A 52 -0.65 -3.30 8.26
N ALA A 53 -1.59 -4.09 7.76
CA ALA A 53 -2.10 -3.91 6.41
C ALA A 53 -3.08 -2.72 6.37
N TYR A 54 -3.19 -2.04 5.25
CA TYR A 54 -4.23 -1.03 5.05
C TYR A 54 -4.77 -1.11 3.62
N GLY A 55 -5.99 -0.65 3.43
CA GLY A 55 -6.62 -0.64 2.12
C GLY A 55 -7.96 0.07 2.14
N GLY A 56 -8.59 0.19 0.97
CA GLY A 56 -9.83 0.95 0.82
C GLY A 56 -11.12 0.13 0.91
N SER A 57 -11.07 -1.02 1.57
CA SER A 57 -12.17 -1.99 1.71
C SER A 57 -12.19 -2.53 3.13
N THR A 58 -13.32 -3.07 3.56
CA THR A 58 -13.44 -3.61 4.93
C THR A 58 -12.45 -4.73 5.23
N LYS A 59 -12.09 -4.88 6.51
CA LYS A 59 -11.24 -5.97 7.00
C LYS A 59 -11.75 -7.36 6.57
N ALA A 60 -13.06 -7.59 6.68
CA ALA A 60 -13.69 -8.84 6.27
C ALA A 60 -13.53 -9.12 4.76
N ALA A 61 -13.64 -8.08 3.93
CA ALA A 61 -13.54 -8.22 2.48
C ALA A 61 -12.11 -8.52 2.01
N ILE A 62 -11.09 -8.03 2.71
CA ILE A 62 -9.68 -8.13 2.30
C ILE A 62 -8.86 -8.99 3.25
N PHE A 63 -8.69 -8.57 4.50
CA PHE A 63 -7.76 -9.19 5.44
C PHE A 63 -8.19 -10.62 5.78
N ASP A 64 -9.42 -10.80 6.25
CA ASP A 64 -9.91 -12.11 6.70
C ASP A 64 -10.02 -13.11 5.55
N ARG A 65 -10.21 -12.60 4.32
CA ARG A 65 -10.38 -13.44 3.14
C ARG A 65 -9.06 -13.83 2.48
N TYR A 66 -8.11 -12.89 2.38
CA TYR A 66 -6.90 -13.07 1.56
C TYR A 66 -5.60 -13.06 2.35
N LEU A 67 -5.59 -12.56 3.59
CA LEU A 67 -4.40 -12.47 4.44
C LEU A 67 -4.47 -13.40 5.66
N ALA A 68 -5.56 -14.15 5.85
CA ALA A 68 -5.72 -15.04 7.01
C ALA A 68 -4.56 -16.05 7.18
N SER A 69 -4.03 -16.59 6.08
CA SER A 69 -2.94 -17.57 6.09
C SER A 69 -1.58 -17.00 6.49
N VAL A 70 -1.47 -15.67 6.63
CA VAL A 70 -0.26 -14.95 7.02
C VAL A 70 -0.56 -13.97 8.16
N SER A 71 -1.66 -14.19 8.88
CA SER A 71 -2.16 -13.27 9.90
C SER A 71 -1.21 -13.14 11.09
N GLU A 72 -0.41 -14.17 11.38
CA GLU A 72 0.58 -14.18 12.46
C GLU A 72 1.70 -13.14 12.33
N TYR A 73 1.95 -12.64 11.12
CA TYR A 73 2.95 -11.60 10.90
C TYR A 73 2.45 -10.22 11.34
N PHE A 74 1.15 -9.98 11.27
CA PHE A 74 0.54 -8.68 11.55
C PHE A 74 0.46 -8.38 13.05
N ASP A 75 0.28 -7.11 13.38
CA ASP A 75 0.03 -6.62 14.73
C ASP A 75 -1.27 -7.23 15.27
N ALA A 76 -1.24 -7.70 16.51
CA ALA A 76 -2.37 -8.40 17.11
C ALA A 76 -3.55 -7.47 17.41
N ASP A 77 -3.28 -6.20 17.75
CA ASP A 77 -4.29 -5.23 18.16
C ASP A 77 -4.81 -4.44 16.96
N LEU A 78 -3.94 -4.14 15.98
CA LEU A 78 -4.27 -3.38 14.78
C LEU A 78 -3.73 -4.05 13.51
N PRO A 79 -4.24 -5.23 13.11
CA PRO A 79 -3.74 -5.96 11.95
C PRO A 79 -4.12 -5.32 10.61
N TYR A 80 -5.22 -4.56 10.58
CA TYR A 80 -5.77 -3.96 9.38
C TYR A 80 -6.43 -2.59 9.63
N ILE A 81 -6.21 -1.63 8.73
CA ILE A 81 -6.85 -0.31 8.75
C ILE A 81 -7.61 -0.06 7.44
N ASP A 82 -8.94 0.16 7.53
CA ASP A 82 -9.81 0.48 6.38
C ASP A 82 -9.85 1.99 6.13
N MET A 83 -9.28 2.41 5.00
CA MET A 83 -9.19 3.79 4.52
C MET A 83 -10.19 4.10 3.40
N GLY A 84 -11.25 3.30 3.26
CA GLY A 84 -12.29 3.50 2.25
C GLY A 84 -12.90 4.90 2.29
N HIS A 85 -13.04 5.49 3.48
CA HIS A 85 -13.63 6.81 3.70
C HIS A 85 -12.63 7.97 3.73
N ALA A 86 -11.32 7.70 3.74
CA ALA A 86 -10.29 8.72 3.88
C ALA A 86 -9.08 8.34 3.01
N ARG A 87 -9.11 8.72 1.74
CA ARG A 87 -8.00 8.45 0.81
C ARG A 87 -7.14 9.70 0.60
N PRO A 88 -5.79 9.60 0.66
CA PRO A 88 -5.00 8.37 0.83
C PRO A 88 -4.92 7.87 2.29
N GLY A 89 -5.35 8.63 3.31
CA GLY A 89 -5.55 8.08 4.66
C GLY A 89 -4.32 8.04 5.57
N MET A 90 -3.15 8.48 5.08
CA MET A 90 -1.90 8.37 5.84
C MET A 90 -1.90 9.15 7.17
N ALA A 91 -2.54 10.33 7.20
CA ALA A 91 -2.72 11.08 8.44
C ALA A 91 -3.63 10.34 9.45
N GLU A 92 -4.61 9.60 8.95
CA GLU A 92 -5.48 8.78 9.79
C GLU A 92 -4.72 7.58 10.34
N ILE A 93 -3.97 6.87 9.50
CA ILE A 93 -3.13 5.74 9.90
C ILE A 93 -2.10 6.19 10.95
N HIS A 94 -1.45 7.33 10.75
CA HIS A 94 -0.53 7.90 11.73
C HIS A 94 -1.21 8.14 13.10
N ARG A 95 -2.44 8.67 13.11
CA ARG A 95 -3.21 8.84 14.35
C ARG A 95 -3.59 7.52 15.00
N GLN A 96 -4.09 6.55 14.22
CA GLN A 96 -4.57 5.27 14.74
C GLN A 96 -3.43 4.38 15.26
N THR A 97 -2.26 4.43 14.64
CA THR A 97 -1.09 3.65 15.07
C THR A 97 -0.41 4.22 16.32
N ALA A 98 -0.67 5.50 16.63
CA ALA A 98 -0.03 6.25 17.72
C ALA A 98 1.51 6.16 17.71
N THR A 99 2.08 5.99 16.52
CA THR A 99 3.53 5.89 16.28
C THR A 99 4.07 7.28 15.90
N SER A 100 5.31 7.60 16.26
CA SER A 100 5.91 8.85 15.79
C SER A 100 6.11 8.81 14.27
N ALA A 101 6.07 9.98 13.61
CA ALA A 101 6.19 10.03 12.16
C ALA A 101 7.47 9.37 11.63
N GLY A 102 8.61 9.60 12.30
CA GLY A 102 9.91 9.02 11.92
C GLY A 102 10.04 7.50 12.15
N GLU A 103 9.11 6.89 12.88
CA GLU A 103 9.06 5.45 13.13
C GLU A 103 7.99 4.74 12.27
N LEU A 104 7.20 5.50 11.52
CA LEU A 104 6.17 4.96 10.64
C LEU A 104 6.68 4.87 9.20
N VAL A 105 6.62 3.67 8.61
CA VAL A 105 7.04 3.40 7.23
C VAL A 105 5.87 2.86 6.43
N PHE A 106 5.60 3.48 5.28
CA PHE A 106 4.62 3.00 4.32
C PHE A 106 5.31 2.23 3.18
N ILE A 107 4.75 1.07 2.82
CA ILE A 107 5.13 0.31 1.64
C ILE A 107 3.92 0.29 0.70
N ASP A 108 4.00 1.02 -0.41
CA ASP A 108 2.85 1.25 -1.29
C ASP A 108 3.26 1.36 -2.77
N ASP A 109 2.29 1.24 -3.67
CA ASP A 109 2.50 1.31 -5.11
C ASP A 109 2.08 2.66 -5.73
N LEU A 110 1.49 3.56 -4.93
CA LEU A 110 1.01 4.88 -5.36
C LEU A 110 1.96 6.02 -4.94
N ASN A 111 2.35 6.84 -5.90
CA ASN A 111 3.10 8.07 -5.64
C ASN A 111 2.35 9.04 -4.70
N ARG A 112 1.01 9.03 -4.73
CA ARG A 112 0.23 9.90 -3.83
C ARG A 112 0.49 9.57 -2.36
N VAL A 113 0.70 8.30 -2.02
CA VAL A 113 1.06 7.89 -0.66
C VAL A 113 2.45 8.39 -0.32
N ALA A 114 3.40 8.28 -1.24
CA ALA A 114 4.76 8.80 -1.06
C ALA A 114 4.79 10.30 -0.74
N GLN A 115 4.03 11.10 -1.49
CA GLN A 115 3.94 12.54 -1.28
C GLN A 115 3.40 12.89 0.10
N VAL A 116 2.32 12.24 0.54
CA VAL A 116 1.72 12.52 1.85
C VAL A 116 2.62 12.02 2.97
N SER A 117 3.26 10.85 2.81
CA SER A 117 4.23 10.31 3.78
C SER A 117 5.37 11.30 4.01
N LYS A 118 5.92 11.87 2.93
CA LYS A 118 6.94 12.91 3.00
C LYS A 118 6.46 14.15 3.75
N THR A 119 5.24 14.62 3.48
CA THR A 119 4.66 15.77 4.20
C THR A 119 4.49 15.50 5.70
N LEU A 120 4.20 14.26 6.08
CA LEU A 120 4.06 13.85 7.48
C LEU A 120 5.40 13.56 8.17
N GLY A 121 6.51 13.43 7.42
CA GLY A 121 7.81 13.02 7.96
C GLY A 121 7.95 11.50 8.14
N CYS A 122 7.12 10.71 7.47
CA CYS A 122 7.13 9.25 7.51
C CYS A 122 8.05 8.64 6.45
N GLY A 123 8.54 7.43 6.73
CA GLY A 123 9.27 6.61 5.77
C GLY A 123 8.39 6.10 4.64
N PHE A 124 8.98 5.90 3.48
CA PHE A 124 8.29 5.37 2.32
C PHE A 124 9.20 4.47 1.48
N ILE A 125 8.71 3.28 1.14
CA ILE A 125 9.29 2.38 0.14
C ILE A 125 8.25 2.18 -0.96
N GLY A 126 8.59 2.55 -2.19
CA GLY A 126 7.69 2.43 -3.33
C GLY A 126 7.87 1.10 -4.07
N LYS A 127 6.78 0.36 -4.30
CA LYS A 127 6.74 -0.76 -5.26
C LYS A 127 5.73 -0.46 -6.36
N PRO A 128 6.06 0.42 -7.34
CA PRO A 128 5.09 0.93 -8.28
C PRO A 128 4.46 -0.17 -9.15
N ALA A 129 3.14 -0.21 -9.21
CA ALA A 129 2.40 -1.17 -10.04
C ALA A 129 2.46 -0.87 -11.55
N THR A 130 2.85 0.34 -11.92
CA THR A 130 2.94 0.78 -13.33
C THR A 130 4.18 1.63 -13.57
N LEU A 131 4.62 1.71 -14.84
CA LEU A 131 5.69 2.63 -15.26
C LEU A 131 5.35 4.09 -14.95
N TYR A 132 4.07 4.45 -15.03
CA TYR A 132 3.61 5.79 -14.68
C TYR A 132 3.82 6.11 -13.19
N GLN A 133 3.42 5.20 -12.30
CA GLN A 133 3.66 5.36 -10.86
C GLN A 133 5.16 5.45 -10.56
N LYS A 134 5.99 4.63 -11.23
CA LYS A 134 7.45 4.70 -11.10
C LYS A 134 8.00 6.08 -11.46
N GLN A 135 7.62 6.61 -12.63
CA GLN A 135 8.05 7.94 -13.08
C GLN A 135 7.59 9.05 -12.13
N GLN A 136 6.36 8.95 -11.62
CA GLN A 136 5.82 9.89 -10.63
C GLN A 136 6.57 9.86 -9.30
N MET A 137 6.91 8.67 -8.80
CA MET A 137 7.72 8.49 -7.59
C MET A 137 9.12 9.09 -7.77
N GLN A 138 9.76 8.85 -8.91
CA GLN A 138 11.06 9.44 -9.26
C GLN A 138 10.99 10.98 -9.31
N ALA A 139 9.97 11.52 -9.99
CA ALA A 139 9.76 12.96 -10.08
C ALA A 139 9.46 13.61 -8.71
N SER A 140 8.84 12.87 -7.79
CA SER A 140 8.54 13.34 -6.42
C SER A 140 9.72 13.17 -5.46
N GLY A 141 10.84 12.61 -5.92
CA GLY A 141 12.06 12.42 -5.13
C GLY A 141 11.98 11.26 -4.14
N VAL A 142 11.19 10.21 -4.43
CA VAL A 142 11.19 8.98 -3.63
C VAL A 142 12.56 8.33 -3.72
N ARG A 143 13.19 8.11 -2.56
CA ARG A 143 14.55 7.56 -2.45
C ARG A 143 14.60 6.05 -2.65
N PHE A 144 13.64 5.32 -2.08
CA PHE A 144 13.61 3.86 -2.09
C PHE A 144 12.46 3.39 -2.97
N ILE A 145 12.79 2.93 -4.18
CA ILE A 145 11.84 2.36 -5.13
C ILE A 145 12.34 0.98 -5.51
N CYS A 146 11.58 -0.06 -5.17
CA CYS A 146 11.87 -1.44 -5.53
C CYS A 146 11.00 -1.90 -6.70
N LYS A 147 11.51 -2.86 -7.47
CA LYS A 147 10.73 -3.55 -8.50
C LYS A 147 9.93 -4.70 -7.89
N ASP A 148 10.59 -5.48 -7.06
CA ASP A 148 10.10 -6.72 -6.47
C ASP A 148 10.18 -6.65 -4.94
N LEU A 149 9.31 -7.38 -4.22
CA LEU A 149 9.26 -7.31 -2.75
C LEU A 149 10.55 -7.85 -2.10
N ASP A 150 11.25 -8.76 -2.76
CA ASP A 150 12.49 -9.36 -2.26
C ASP A 150 13.64 -8.35 -2.14
N GLU A 151 13.59 -7.25 -2.92
CA GLU A 151 14.56 -6.14 -2.87
C GLU A 151 14.44 -5.31 -1.58
N ILE A 152 13.34 -5.46 -0.82
CA ILE A 152 13.19 -4.85 0.50
C ILE A 152 13.95 -5.71 1.51
N ASP A 153 15.28 -5.70 1.43
CA ASP A 153 16.19 -6.47 2.26
C ASP A 153 16.67 -5.70 3.49
N GLN A 154 17.49 -6.36 4.32
CA GLN A 154 18.04 -5.73 5.53
C GLN A 154 18.88 -4.49 5.20
N THR A 155 19.60 -4.49 4.08
CA THR A 155 20.42 -3.36 3.62
C THR A 155 19.53 -2.14 3.32
N LEU A 156 18.44 -2.35 2.59
CA LEU A 156 17.48 -1.29 2.27
C LEU A 156 16.81 -0.76 3.55
N LEU A 157 16.38 -1.65 4.44
CA LEU A 157 15.75 -1.26 5.71
C LEU A 157 16.70 -0.44 6.60
N GLN A 158 17.99 -0.81 6.66
CA GLN A 158 19.00 -0.03 7.38
C GLN A 158 19.25 1.34 6.74
N ALA A 159 19.32 1.41 5.41
CA ALA A 159 19.47 2.68 4.70
C ALA A 159 18.25 3.60 4.91
N LEU A 160 17.05 3.04 4.95
CA LEU A 160 15.83 3.78 5.27
C LEU A 160 15.87 4.34 6.69
N ASP A 161 16.14 3.50 7.69
CA ASP A 161 16.23 3.90 9.10
C ASP A 161 17.28 5.01 9.29
N GLN A 162 18.46 4.86 8.68
CA GLN A 162 19.48 5.92 8.69
C GLN A 162 18.98 7.21 8.04
N SER A 163 18.27 7.13 6.92
CA SER A 163 17.73 8.30 6.23
C SER A 163 16.70 9.06 7.08
N LEU A 164 15.86 8.33 7.83
CA LEU A 164 14.85 8.94 8.70
C LEU A 164 15.50 9.62 9.91
N ARG A 165 16.52 9.01 10.52
CA ARG A 165 17.26 9.64 11.62
C ARG A 165 17.90 10.97 11.21
N LEU A 166 18.45 11.06 10.00
CA LEU A 166 19.08 12.28 9.49
C LEU A 166 18.08 13.40 9.17
N GLU A 167 16.80 13.08 8.94
CA GLU A 167 15.76 14.08 8.65
C GLU A 167 15.07 14.62 9.90
N HIS A 168 15.18 13.90 11.01
CA HIS A 168 14.59 14.27 12.31
C HIS A 168 15.63 14.83 13.31
N HIS A 169 16.88 15.06 12.86
CA HIS A 169 17.95 15.75 13.58
C HIS A 169 18.27 17.10 12.94
#